data_AF-A0A2I0QIE1-F1
#
_entry.id   AF-A0A2I0QIE1-F1
#
_cell.length_a   1.000
_cell.length_b   1.000
_cell.length_c   1.000
_cell.angle_alpha   90.00
_cell.angle_beta   90.00
_cell.angle_gamma   90.00
#
_symmetry.space_group_name_H-M   'P 1'
#
loop_
_entity.id
_entity.type
_entity.pdbx_description
1 polymer ?
#
loop_
_entity_poly.entity_id
_entity_poly.type
_entity_poly.pdbx_seq_one_letter_code
_entity_poly.pdbx_strand_id
1 'polypeptide(L)'
;MTQNKINLTLPEALFKKAEEYANTYGFRNVRDLAVDALREKVFFKSDYDDIFSDEEINLIDKVIEIGLSKGLIGTESDLREALK
;
A
#
# COMPACT_ATOMS: atom_id res chain seq x y z
N MET A 1 24.94 16.31 -1.68
CA MET A 1 23.65 15.70 -2.10
C MET A 1 22.84 16.74 -2.84
N THR A 2 22.26 16.39 -3.98
CA THR A 2 21.42 17.30 -4.77
C THR A 2 20.04 17.39 -4.14
N GLN A 3 19.54 18.60 -3.88
CA GLN A 3 18.19 18.82 -3.34
C GLN A 3 17.26 19.33 -4.43
N ASN A 4 16.15 18.63 -4.66
CA ASN A 4 15.09 19.06 -5.56
C ASN A 4 14.02 19.83 -4.77
N LYS A 5 13.45 20.88 -5.37
CA LYS A 5 12.38 21.69 -4.78
C LYS A 5 11.10 21.54 -5.59
N ILE A 6 9.97 21.46 -4.90
CA ILE A 6 8.63 21.45 -5.49
C ILE A 6 7.90 22.67 -4.92
N ASN A 7 7.20 23.41 -5.78
CA ASN A 7 6.30 24.49 -5.38
C ASN A 7 4.86 23.98 -5.48
N LEU A 8 4.10 24.08 -4.40
CA LEU A 8 2.72 23.62 -4.32
C LEU A 8 1.81 24.80 -4.02
N THR A 9 0.70 24.89 -4.76
CA THR A 9 -0.39 25.81 -4.45
C THR A 9 -1.52 25.01 -3.84
N LEU A 10 -1.98 25.43 -2.65
CA LEU A 10 -3.03 24.74 -1.90
C LEU A 10 -4.25 25.67 -1.76
N PRO A 11 -5.49 25.13 -1.83
CA PRO A 11 -6.67 25.88 -1.43
C PRO A 11 -6.52 26.40 0.01
N GLU A 12 -6.99 27.61 0.29
CA GLU A 12 -6.84 28.24 1.61
C GLU A 12 -7.39 27.38 2.75
N ALA A 13 -8.57 26.77 2.53
CA ALA A 13 -9.18 25.86 3.51
C ALA A 13 -8.30 24.64 3.82
N LEU A 14 -7.62 24.09 2.80
CA LEU A 14 -6.71 22.97 2.97
C LEU A 14 -5.43 23.40 3.69
N PHE A 15 -4.87 24.56 3.33
CA PHE A 15 -3.68 25.10 3.99
C PHE A 15 -3.94 25.32 5.49
N LYS A 16 -5.08 25.92 5.84
CA LYS A 16 -5.47 26.14 7.23
C LYS A 16 -5.60 24.84 8.02
N LYS A 17 -6.22 23.82 7.43
CA LYS A 17 -6.32 22.49 8.07
C LYS A 17 -4.97 21.80 8.21
N ALA A 18 -4.09 21.93 7.23
CA ALA A 18 -2.73 21.42 7.30
C ALA A 18 -1.91 22.14 8.38
N GLU A 19 -2.11 23.45 8.58
CA GLU A 19 -1.45 24.22 9.63
C GLU A 19 -1.94 23.83 11.03
N GLU A 20 -3.25 23.69 11.23
CA GLU A 20 -3.84 23.15 12.47
C GLU A 20 -3.26 21.77 12.81
N TYR A 21 -3.19 20.88 11.82
CA TYR A 21 -2.59 19.56 11.96
C TYR A 21 -1.10 19.64 12.31
N ALA A 22 -0.33 20.43 11.55
CA ALA A 22 1.11 20.58 11.76
C ALA A 22 1.42 21.01 13.21
N ASN A 23 0.70 22.01 13.73
CA ASN A 23 0.86 22.50 15.09
C ASN A 23 0.49 21.44 16.14
N THR A 24 -0.62 20.72 15.93
CA THR A 24 -1.12 19.72 16.87
C THR A 24 -0.15 18.54 17.03
N TYR A 25 0.49 18.12 15.94
CA TYR A 25 1.37 16.95 15.90
C TYR A 25 2.87 17.31 15.94
N GLY A 26 3.22 18.56 16.24
CA GLY A 26 4.61 18.97 16.50
C GLY A 26 5.47 19.17 15.24
N PHE A 27 4.86 19.33 14.06
CA PHE A 27 5.58 19.72 12.86
C PHE A 27 5.93 21.21 12.90
N ARG A 28 7.07 21.59 12.33
CA ARG A 28 7.54 22.99 12.37
C ARG A 28 6.76 23.90 11.42
N ASN A 29 6.23 23.32 10.35
CA ASN A 29 5.46 24.01 9.31
C ASN A 29 4.75 22.98 8.40
N VAL A 30 3.85 23.48 7.53
CA VAL A 30 3.10 22.66 6.56
C VAL A 30 4.01 21.95 5.54
N ARG A 31 5.19 22.48 5.23
CA ARG A 31 6.13 21.84 4.30
C ARG A 31 6.77 20.59 4.92
N ASP A 32 7.15 20.65 6.20
CA ASP A 32 7.68 19.50 6.92
C ASP A 32 6.63 18.39 6.99
N LEU A 33 5.37 18.75 7.26
CA LEU A 33 4.24 17.83 7.17
C LEU A 33 4.10 17.21 5.77
N ALA A 34 4.15 18.02 4.72
CA ALA A 34 4.03 17.53 3.34
C ALA A 34 5.16 16.57 2.94
N VAL A 35 6.40 16.84 3.37
CA VAL A 35 7.53 15.93 3.13
C VAL A 35 7.34 14.61 3.85
N ASP A 36 6.87 14.65 5.10
CA ASP A 36 6.67 13.43 5.88
C ASP A 36 5.51 12.59 5.33
N ALA A 37 4.39 13.22 4.95
CA ALA A 37 3.27 12.54 4.30
C ALA A 37 3.66 11.93 2.94
N LEU A 38 4.47 12.63 2.14
CA LEU A 38 5.02 12.07 0.90
C LEU A 38 5.97 10.90 1.18
N ARG A 39 6.79 10.98 2.23
CA ARG A 39 7.65 9.87 2.64
C ARG A 39 6.82 8.66 3.05
N GLU A 40 5.78 8.88 3.85
CA GLU A 40 4.81 7.84 4.23
C GLU A 40 4.30 7.14 2.98
N LYS A 41 3.73 7.89 2.03
CA LYS A 41 3.12 7.29 0.84
C LYS A 41 4.10 6.64 -0.15
N VAL A 42 5.35 7.08 -0.22
CA VAL A 42 6.32 6.59 -1.21
C VAL A 42 7.23 5.50 -0.66
N PHE A 43 7.64 5.61 0.60
CA PHE A 43 8.64 4.73 1.21
C PHE A 43 8.07 3.75 2.22
N PHE A 44 6.96 4.10 2.88
CA PHE A 44 6.19 3.09 3.57
C PHE A 44 5.33 2.48 2.48
N LYS A 45 5.88 1.44 1.84
CA LYS A 45 5.07 0.44 1.17
C LYS A 45 3.90 0.21 2.11
N SER A 46 2.72 0.56 1.67
CA SER A 46 1.57 -0.14 2.18
C SER A 46 1.96 -1.61 2.10
N ASP A 47 1.95 -2.36 3.19
CA ASP A 47 2.00 -3.83 3.09
C ASP A 47 0.80 -4.35 2.23
N TYR A 48 -0.11 -3.43 1.85
CA TYR A 48 -1.15 -3.51 0.84
C TYR A 48 -0.90 -2.55 -0.35
N ASP A 49 0.33 -2.46 -0.88
CA ASP A 49 0.46 -2.07 -2.28
C ASP A 49 -0.05 -3.29 -3.05
N ASP A 50 -1.29 -3.19 -3.56
CA ASP A 50 -2.10 -4.23 -4.23
C ASP A 50 -1.45 -4.82 -5.52
N ILE A 51 -0.13 -4.78 -5.63
CA ILE A 51 0.62 -5.30 -6.76
C ILE A 51 1.48 -6.43 -6.20
N PHE A 52 0.98 -7.66 -6.32
CA PHE A 52 1.78 -8.87 -6.13
C PHE A 52 3.10 -8.73 -6.87
N SER A 53 4.21 -9.05 -6.21
CA SER A 53 5.51 -9.13 -6.88
C SER A 53 5.47 -10.21 -7.99
N ASP A 54 6.36 -10.08 -8.98
CA ASP A 54 6.47 -11.08 -10.05
C ASP A 54 6.69 -12.51 -9.50
N GLU A 55 7.37 -12.62 -8.36
CA GLU A 55 7.60 -13.89 -7.65
C GLU A 55 6.31 -14.46 -7.05
N GLU A 56 5.47 -13.61 -6.44
CA GLU A 56 4.17 -13.99 -5.88
C GLU A 56 3.17 -14.36 -6.98
N ILE A 57 3.15 -13.62 -8.09
CA ILE A 57 2.34 -13.94 -9.27
C ILE A 57 2.73 -15.33 -9.81
N ASN A 58 4.03 -15.58 -9.97
CA ASN A 58 4.56 -16.86 -10.43
C ASN A 58 4.24 -18.01 -9.46
N LEU A 59 4.24 -17.74 -8.15
CA LEU A 59 3.83 -18.73 -7.15
C LEU A 59 2.35 -19.08 -7.30
N ILE A 60 1.48 -18.08 -7.47
CA ILE A 60 0.04 -18.28 -7.69
C ILE A 60 -0.19 -19.14 -8.95
N ASP A 61 0.46 -18.79 -10.06
CA ASP A 61 0.34 -19.54 -11.32
C ASP A 61 0.75 -21.00 -11.17
N LYS A 62 1.87 -21.27 -10.49
CA LYS A 62 2.34 -22.64 -10.22
C LYS A 62 1.37 -23.42 -9.33
N VAL A 63 0.79 -22.78 -8.31
CA VAL A 63 -0.19 -23.43 -7.43
C VAL A 63 -1.44 -23.82 -8.22
N ILE A 64 -1.92 -22.94 -9.11
CA ILE A 64 -3.06 -23.22 -9.98
C ILE A 64 -2.73 -24.37 -10.95
N GLU A 65 -1.56 -24.34 -11.58
CA GLU A 65 -1.12 -25.39 -12.51
C GLU A 65 -0.99 -26.77 -11.83
N ILE A 66 -0.39 -26.80 -10.63
CA ILE A 66 -0.29 -28.02 -9.82
C ILE A 66 -1.68 -28.50 -9.40
N GLY A 67 -2.56 -27.57 -9.01
CA GLY A 67 -3.94 -27.87 -8.62
C GLY A 67 -4.74 -28.50 -9.76
N LEU A 68 -4.64 -27.93 -10.96
CA LEU A 68 -5.27 -28.45 -12.17
C LEU A 68 -4.72 -29.83 -12.55
N SER A 69 -3.40 -29.98 -12.61
CA SER A 69 -2.75 -31.22 -13.04
C SER A 69 -2.99 -32.39 -12.08
N LYS A 70 -3.16 -32.11 -10.78
CA LYS A 70 -3.45 -33.12 -9.76
C LYS A 70 -4.94 -33.32 -9.49
N GLY A 71 -5.83 -32.60 -10.18
CA GLY A 71 -7.27 -32.66 -9.94
C GLY A 71 -7.69 -32.20 -8.55
N LEU A 72 -6.95 -31.26 -7.94
CA LEU A 72 -7.18 -30.74 -6.59
C LEU A 72 -8.17 -29.57 -6.56
N ILE A 73 -8.86 -29.31 -7.67
CA ILE A 73 -9.93 -28.32 -7.73
C ILE A 73 -11.23 -29.01 -7.29
N GLY A 74 -11.82 -28.49 -6.22
CA GLY A 74 -13.06 -28.99 -5.65
C GLY A 74 -13.93 -27.85 -5.13
N THR A 75 -15.12 -28.22 -4.69
CA THR A 75 -16.08 -27.32 -4.06
C THR A 75 -15.81 -27.19 -2.56
N GLU A 76 -16.47 -26.21 -1.92
CA GLU A 76 -16.44 -26.10 -0.45
C GLU A 76 -16.96 -27.38 0.25
N SER A 77 -17.92 -28.08 -0.38
CA SER A 77 -18.43 -29.35 0.13
C SER A 77 -17.34 -30.43 0.15
N ASP A 78 -16.56 -30.54 -0.93
CA ASP A 78 -15.47 -31.51 -1.04
C ASP A 78 -14.37 -31.24 0.00
N LEU A 79 -14.08 -29.96 0.23
CA LEU A 79 -13.11 -29.54 1.24
C LEU A 79 -13.57 -29.88 2.67
N ARG A 80 -14.86 -29.68 2.96
CA ARG A 80 -15.46 -30.04 4.26
C ARG A 80 -15.50 -31.54 4.50
N GLU A 81 -15.64 -32.34 3.45
CA GLU A 81 -15.60 -33.80 3.54
C GLU A 81 -14.18 -34.31 3.79
N ALA A 82 -13.17 -33.76 3.12
CA ALA A 82 -11.77 -34.14 3.32
C ALA A 82 -11.17 -33.74 4.68
N LEU A 83 -11.76 -32.76 5.37
CA LEU A 83 -11.33 -32.27 6.69
C LEU A 83 -12.04 -32.95 7.88
N LYS A 84 -12.90 -33.94 7.63
CA LYS A 84 -13.53 -34.79 8.67
C LYS A 84 -12.67 -36.00 8.98
#